data_AF-A0A1Y0ILL9-F1
#
_entry.id   AF-A0A1Y0ILL9-F1
#
_cell.length_a   1.000
_cell.length_b   1.000
_cell.length_c   1.000
_cell.angle_alpha   90.00
_cell.angle_beta   90.00
_cell.angle_gamma   90.00
#
_symmetry.space_group_name_H-M   'P 1'
#
loop_
_entity.id
_entity.type
_entity.pdbx_description
1 polymer ?
#
loop_
_entity_poly.entity_id
_entity_poly.type
_entity_poly.pdbx_seq_one_letter_code
_entity_poly.pdbx_strand_id
1 'polypeptide(L)' 'MLKQNESYERHEEYLQCVEQSLIRDYLISDEDAQCMVRHSWFLESIRKNAEYIKHHRPEYWASELYRDYQLIRA' A
#
# COMPACT_ATOMS: atom_id res chain seq x y z
N MET A 1 2.95 -26.55 -8.49
CA MET A 1 2.98 -25.46 -7.50
C MET A 1 3.25 -24.12 -8.20
N LEU A 2 2.34 -23.65 -9.08
CA LEU A 2 2.54 -22.42 -9.88
C LEU A 2 1.59 -21.27 -9.47
N LYS A 3 0.44 -21.58 -8.85
CA LYS A 3 -0.58 -20.58 -8.50
C LYS A 3 -0.20 -19.66 -7.33
N GLN A 4 0.72 -20.07 -6.46
CA GLN A 4 1.13 -19.25 -5.31
C GLN A 4 2.10 -18.12 -5.69
N ASN A 5 2.95 -18.32 -6.70
CA ASN A 5 3.92 -17.29 -7.13
C ASN A 5 3.25 -16.13 -7.89
N GLU A 6 2.31 -16.41 -8.80
CA GLU A 6 1.61 -15.35 -9.55
C GLU A 6 0.71 -14.46 -8.68
N SER A 7 0.25 -14.97 -7.53
CA SER A 7 -0.53 -14.17 -6.58
C SER A 7 0.36 -13.21 -5.79
N TYR A 8 1.61 -13.58 -5.54
CA TYR A 8 2.56 -12.76 -4.79
C TYR A 8 3.12 -11.61 -5.63
N GLU A 9 3.50 -11.87 -6.88
CA GLU A 9 4.01 -10.84 -7.81
C GLU A 9 2.98 -9.72 -8.04
N ARG A 10 1.71 -10.08 -8.22
CA ARG A 10 0.61 -9.11 -8.37
C ARG A 10 0.38 -8.25 -7.12
N HIS A 11 0.73 -8.74 -5.93
CA HIS A 11 0.64 -7.95 -4.71
C HIS A 11 1.79 -6.95 -4.60
N GLU A 12 3.01 -7.33 -4.99
CA GLU A 12 4.16 -6.42 -4.98
C GLU A 12 3.97 -5.25 -5.95
N GLU A 13 3.48 -5.52 -7.17
CA GLU A 13 3.12 -4.47 -8.13
C GLU A 13 2.05 -3.52 -7.56
N TYR A 14 1.05 -4.06 -6.87
CA TYR A 14 -0.01 -3.25 -6.27
C TYR A 14 0.53 -2.35 -5.14
N LEU A 15 1.40 -2.89 -4.28
CA LEU A 15 2.07 -2.11 -3.22
C LEU A 15 2.90 -0.98 -3.81
N GLN A 16 3.66 -1.25 -4.89
CA GLN A 16 4.41 -0.23 -5.60
C GLN A 16 3.49 0.86 -6.16
N CYS A 17 2.33 0.52 -6.71
CA CYS A 17 1.36 1.52 -7.16
C CYS A 17 0.83 2.41 -6.01
N VAL A 18 0.68 1.85 -4.80
CA VAL A 18 0.29 2.62 -3.61
C VAL A 18 1.41 3.58 -3.20
N GLU A 19 2.66 3.10 -3.15
CA GLU A 19 3.84 3.94 -2.89
C GLU A 19 3.95 5.10 -3.89
N GLN A 20 3.82 4.80 -5.19
CA GLN A 20 3.84 5.83 -6.24
C GLN A 20 2.72 6.85 -6.10
N SER A 21 1.54 6.43 -5.63
CA SER A 21 0.43 7.34 -5.36
C SER A 21 0.72 8.25 -4.16
N LEU A 22 1.36 7.73 -3.10
CA LEU A 22 1.83 8.54 -1.96
C LEU A 22 2.84 9.61 -2.39
N ILE A 23 3.81 9.23 -3.23
CA ILE A 23 4.84 10.12 -3.73
C ILE A 23 4.23 11.21 -4.64
N ARG A 24 3.43 10.80 -5.63
CA ARG A 24 2.86 11.70 -6.64
C ARG A 24 1.81 12.65 -6.07
N ASP A 25 0.86 12.13 -5.29
CA ASP A 25 -0.35 12.86 -4.92
C ASP A 25 -0.20 13.60 -3.58
N TYR A 26 0.70 13.13 -2.70
CA TYR A 26 0.90 13.69 -1.35
C TYR A 26 2.32 14.19 -1.09
N LEU A 27 3.20 14.15 -2.10
CA LEU A 27 4.58 14.63 -2.03
C LEU A 27 5.42 13.99 -0.91
N ILE A 28 5.11 12.74 -0.58
CA ILE A 28 5.87 11.94 0.37
C ILE A 28 7.19 11.51 -0.27
N SER A 29 8.28 11.47 0.51
CA SER A 29 9.57 10.98 0.02
C SER A 29 9.51 9.49 -0.31
N ASP A 30 10.35 9.00 -1.22
CA ASP A 30 10.39 7.57 -1.57
C ASP A 30 10.60 6.68 -0.33
N GLU A 31 11.51 7.10 0.57
CA GLU A 31 11.82 6.38 1.81
C GLU A 31 10.63 6.36 2.78
N ASP A 32 9.96 7.50 2.97
CA ASP A 32 8.77 7.58 3.82
C ASP A 32 7.60 6.79 3.22
N ALA A 33 7.39 6.82 1.91
CA ALA A 33 6.31 6.09 1.25
C ALA A 33 6.48 4.57 1.42
N GLN A 34 7.70 4.06 1.22
CA GLN A 34 8.04 2.66 1.49
C GLN A 34 7.85 2.33 2.97
N CYS A 35 8.28 3.20 3.88
CA CYS A 35 8.12 3.01 5.32
C CYS A 35 6.63 2.95 5.71
N MET A 36 5.82 3.89 5.22
CA MET A 36 4.38 3.96 5.45
C MET A 36 3.70 2.67 4.98
N VAL A 37 3.96 2.21 3.77
CA VAL A 37 3.35 0.97 3.26
C VAL A 37 3.84 -0.25 4.05
N ARG A 38 5.15 -0.40 4.25
CA ARG A 38 5.76 -1.56 4.92
C ARG A 38 5.30 -1.75 6.37
N HIS A 39 5.03 -0.64 7.07
CA HIS A 39 4.65 -0.64 8.48
C HIS A 39 3.16 -0.36 8.70
N SER A 40 2.35 -0.35 7.64
CA SER A 40 0.92 -0.11 7.73
C SER A 40 0.10 -1.34 8.09
N TRP A 41 -1.05 -1.09 8.73
CA TRP A 41 -2.14 -2.06 8.86
C TRP A 41 -2.66 -2.55 7.51
N PHE A 42 -2.51 -1.75 6.45
CA PHE A 42 -2.89 -2.10 5.09
C PHE A 42 -2.09 -3.33 4.63
N LEU A 43 -0.76 -3.33 4.73
CA LEU A 43 0.05 -4.49 4.34
C LEU A 43 -0.32 -5.77 5.10
N GLU A 44 -0.60 -5.65 6.41
CA GLU A 44 -1.09 -6.79 7.20
C GLU A 44 -2.45 -7.29 6.72
N SER A 45 -3.34 -6.39 6.31
CA SER A 45 -4.67 -6.72 5.80
C SER A 45 -4.60 -7.46 4.48
N ILE A 46 -3.71 -7.04 3.56
CA ILE A 46 -3.48 -7.75 2.30
C ILE A 46 -2.94 -9.16 2.54
N ARG A 47 -1.98 -9.31 3.47
CA ARG A 47 -1.42 -10.63 3.82
C ARG A 47 -2.46 -11.58 4.38
N LYS A 48 -3.43 -11.08 5.14
CA LYS A 48 -4.52 -11.88 5.72
C LYS A 48 -5.63 -12.17 4.70
N ASN A 49 -5.94 -11.20 3.83
CA ASN A 49 -6.97 -11.34 2.81
C ASN A 49 -6.65 -10.52 1.56
N ALA A 50 -6.05 -11.18 0.58
CA ALA A 50 -5.69 -10.60 -0.71
C ALA A 50 -6.89 -10.10 -1.54
N GLU A 51 -8.12 -10.53 -1.27
CA GLU A 51 -9.29 -10.03 -2.00
C GLU A 51 -9.60 -8.56 -1.63
N TYR A 52 -9.14 -8.10 -0.46
CA TYR A 52 -9.43 -6.75 0.04
C TYR A 52 -8.91 -5.64 -0.88
N ILE A 53 -7.78 -5.88 -1.57
CA ILE A 53 -7.22 -4.91 -2.53
C ILE A 53 -7.98 -4.87 -3.85
N LYS A 54 -8.74 -5.91 -4.21
CA LYS A 54 -9.46 -5.95 -5.49
C LYS A 54 -10.64 -4.99 -5.56
N HIS A 55 -11.09 -4.49 -4.41
CA HIS A 55 -12.25 -3.61 -4.30
C HIS A 55 -11.92 -2.13 -4.37
N HIS A 56 -10.63 -1.77 -4.28
CA HIS A 56 -10.18 -0.39 -4.21
C HIS A 56 -9.00 -0.15 -5.15
N ARG A 57 -8.80 1.09 -5.55
CA ARG A 57 -7.64 1.48 -6.37
C ARG A 57 -6.46 1.85 -5.46
N PRO A 58 -5.21 1.84 -5.96
CA PRO A 58 -4.04 2.24 -5.18
C PRO A 58 -4.16 3.63 -4.53
N GLU A 59 -4.81 4.59 -5.21
CA GLU A 59 -4.98 5.96 -4.72
C GLU A 59 -5.85 6.02 -3.46
N TYR A 60 -6.84 5.12 -3.34
CA TYR A 60 -7.67 5.02 -2.14
C TYR A 60 -6.80 4.66 -0.92
N TRP A 61 -5.97 3.63 -1.05
CA TRP A 61 -5.08 3.20 0.04
C TRP A 61 -4.03 4.25 0.36
N ALA A 62 -3.46 4.91 -0.65
CA ALA A 62 -2.54 6.03 -0.43
C ALA A 62 -3.20 7.14 0.41
N SER A 63 -4.47 7.46 0.15
CA SER A 63 -5.19 8.48 0.94
C SER A 63 -5.42 8.06 2.40
N GLU A 64 -5.77 6.80 2.65
CA GLU A 64 -5.98 6.28 4.00
C GLU A 64 -4.64 6.23 4.77
N LEU A 65 -3.58 5.75 4.13
CA LEU A 65 -2.23 5.73 4.73
C LEU A 65 -1.71 7.13 5.05
N TYR A 66 -1.94 8.09 4.15
CA TYR A 66 -1.55 9.48 4.39
C TYR A 66 -2.33 10.10 5.55
N ARG A 67 -3.64 9.83 5.67
CA ARG A 67 -4.45 10.30 6.80
C ARG A 67 -3.90 9.78 8.13
N ASP A 68 -3.59 8.49 8.21
CA ASP A 68 -3.03 7.90 9.43
C ASP A 68 -1.66 8.49 9.78
N TYR A 69 -0.82 8.71 8.77
CA TYR A 69 0.48 9.35 8.96
C TYR A 69 0.35 10.77 9.51
N GLN A 70 -0.61 11.56 9.00
CA GLN A 70 -0.89 12.90 9.52
C GLN A 70 -1.35 12.87 10.99
N LEU A 71 -2.17 11.88 11.37
CA LEU A 71 -2.65 11.74 12.76
C LEU A 71 -1.53 11.40 13.74
N ILE A 72 -0.50 10.66 13.31
CA ILE A 72 0.65 10.31 14.15
C ILE A 72 1.59 11.51 14.37
N ARG A 73 1.65 12.44 13.39
CA ARG A 73 2.56 13.61 13.44
C ARG A 73 1.92 14.89 13.98
N ALA A 74 0.60 14.90 14.18
CA ALA A 74 -0.15 16.00 14.79
C ALA A 74 -0.11 15.93 16.32
#